data_AF-A0A2T0UA22-F1
#
_entry.id   AF-A0A2T0UA22-F1
#
_cell.length_a   1.000
_cell.length_b   1.000
_cell.length_c   1.000
_cell.angle_alpha   90.00
_cell.angle_beta   90.00
_cell.angle_gamma   90.00
#
_symmetry.space_group_name_H-M   'P 1'
#
loop_
_entity.id
_entity.type
_entity.pdbx_description
1 polymer ?
#
loop_
_entity_poly.entity_id
_entity_poly.type
_entity_poly.pdbx_seq_one_letter_code
_entity_poly.pdbx_strand_id
1 'polypeptide(L)'
;MGPALPEHRRRRLGMVLAGVAAVATAASLATFAMHPASAQTNGCAVEYQVTAQWPGGFNADVEVANLGAAAVEPWRLEWDFANGQKVTNAWNTTATQSGAHVTAVAVDYNKRLAPSASVNFGFSGTTSGSSNATPTSFTLNGVQCTGDAVPTSAPPTTATPTEGPTGGTGQDEWNPPANLVQPLNEVWAHVEDTYDLNFRNFGWDQVMATGGTVNYCVRWDSQNPVTAQTRDQIAAKLQDQYNRWFDQMTGWNEWPFEEIDVNVVGWAARDRSLLQWSDNSVDVYIGDIREDAPQCAEECGRFFHQDGNYSQCPGGAARHYDQSLWLTQGMGGGAGGDWGQRMGQEYFVGALNSAQIHIYLHELGHTFGLDDFYDWTPTGQCCFIMKAGSSTTITQFDEWMLRDWWRHLKSRYGY
;
A
#
# COMPACT_ATOMS: atom_id res chain seq x y z
N MET A 1 43.66 82.70 50.77
CA MET A 1 42.18 82.71 50.65
C MET A 1 41.83 82.01 49.34
N GLY A 2 41.14 80.88 49.25
CA GLY A 2 40.62 79.90 50.22
C GLY A 2 40.83 78.47 49.66
N PRO A 3 40.32 77.40 50.29
CA PRO A 3 41.11 76.68 51.28
C PRO A 3 41.51 75.23 50.93
N ALA A 4 42.61 74.82 51.57
CA ALA A 4 42.96 73.50 52.12
C ALA A 4 43.28 72.28 51.21
N LEU A 5 44.57 72.10 50.89
CA LEU A 5 45.55 71.16 51.51
C LEU A 5 45.04 69.79 52.06
N PRO A 6 45.91 68.78 52.31
CA PRO A 6 47.07 68.28 51.53
C PRO A 6 47.32 66.74 51.67
N GLU A 7 48.49 66.32 51.19
CA GLU A 7 49.41 65.30 51.75
C GLU A 7 49.38 63.82 51.33
N HIS A 8 50.58 63.38 50.88
CA HIS A 8 51.37 62.20 51.25
C HIS A 8 50.65 60.85 51.50
N ARG A 9 51.13 59.68 51.08
CA ARG A 9 52.50 59.20 50.88
C ARG A 9 52.43 57.78 50.28
N ARG A 10 53.55 57.40 49.67
CA ARG A 10 53.99 56.04 49.30
C ARG A 10 53.58 54.92 50.29
N ARG A 11 53.23 53.73 49.79
CA ARG A 11 54.08 52.49 49.80
C ARG A 11 53.28 51.23 49.47
N ARG A 12 53.96 50.30 48.79
CA ARG A 12 53.60 48.89 48.57
C ARG A 12 53.64 48.07 49.87
N LEU A 13 52.74 47.10 50.03
CA LEU A 13 52.89 45.71 50.53
C LEU A 13 51.50 45.19 50.90
N GLY A 14 51.01 44.06 50.39
CA GLY A 14 51.22 42.71 50.95
C GLY A 14 49.84 42.01 51.00
N MET A 15 49.73 40.82 50.40
CA MET A 15 49.47 39.54 51.09
C MET A 15 48.02 39.41 51.64
N VAL A 16 47.08 38.71 50.98
CA VAL A 16 46.79 37.24 50.99
C VAL A 16 45.43 36.94 51.70
N LEU A 17 44.65 36.06 51.05
CA LEU A 17 43.57 35.16 51.52
C LEU A 17 42.13 35.65 51.79
N ALA A 18 41.24 35.04 50.99
CA ALA A 18 39.96 34.40 51.30
C ALA A 18 38.76 35.24 51.79
N GLY A 19 37.69 35.21 50.99
CA GLY A 19 36.35 35.62 51.39
C GLY A 19 35.36 35.49 50.24
N VAL A 20 34.59 34.40 50.25
CA VAL A 20 33.49 34.12 49.32
C VAL A 20 32.38 35.16 49.50
N ALA A 21 31.95 35.83 48.42
CA ALA A 21 30.61 36.38 48.28
C ALA A 21 30.27 36.53 46.79
N ALA A 22 29.31 35.71 46.34
CA ALA A 22 28.79 35.68 45.00
C ALA A 22 27.99 36.95 44.67
N VAL A 23 28.25 37.55 43.52
CA VAL A 23 27.23 38.29 42.73
C VAL A 23 27.46 37.95 41.27
N ALA A 24 26.48 37.24 40.70
CA ALA A 24 26.44 36.80 39.32
C ALA A 24 26.06 37.95 38.39
N THR A 25 26.90 38.21 37.38
CA THR A 25 26.50 38.82 36.12
C THR A 25 27.12 38.00 34.99
N ALA A 26 26.49 36.86 34.68
CA ALA A 26 26.75 36.18 33.42
C ALA A 26 26.07 36.98 32.30
N ALA A 27 26.89 37.68 31.51
CA ALA A 27 26.50 38.06 30.17
C ALA A 27 26.36 36.76 29.36
N SER A 28 25.13 36.30 29.16
CA SER A 28 24.85 35.17 28.27
C SER A 28 25.10 35.61 26.84
N LEU A 29 26.31 35.32 26.35
CA LEU A 29 26.54 35.11 24.93
C LEU A 29 25.60 33.98 24.51
N ALA A 30 24.52 34.31 23.80
CA ALA A 30 23.75 33.33 23.05
C ALA A 30 24.62 32.85 21.88
N THR A 31 25.59 31.97 22.17
CA THR A 31 26.15 31.09 21.16
C THR A 31 24.99 30.21 20.70
N PHE A 32 24.42 30.51 19.54
CA PHE A 32 23.71 29.52 18.76
C PHE A 32 24.68 28.36 18.58
N ALA A 33 24.51 27.31 19.37
CA ALA A 33 25.07 26.02 19.00
C ALA A 33 24.34 25.64 17.71
N MET A 34 24.98 25.94 16.56
CA MET A 34 24.79 25.14 15.37
C MET A 34 25.15 23.72 15.79
N HIS A 35 24.14 22.98 16.23
CA HIS A 35 24.23 21.54 16.27
C HIS A 35 24.57 21.14 14.85
N PRO A 36 25.59 20.30 14.60
CA PRO A 36 25.69 19.68 13.31
C PRO A 36 24.34 18.99 13.09
N ALA A 37 23.60 19.43 12.08
CA ALA A 37 22.53 18.61 11.53
C ALA A 37 23.24 17.31 11.15
N SER A 38 23.08 16.28 11.97
CA SER A 38 23.36 14.93 11.52
C SER A 38 22.56 14.80 10.24
N ALA A 39 23.25 14.73 9.10
CA ALA A 39 22.67 14.27 7.86
C ALA A 39 22.32 12.81 8.07
N GLN A 40 21.24 12.58 8.81
CA GLN A 40 20.57 11.31 8.93
C GLN A 40 19.69 11.29 7.69
N THR A 41 20.21 10.66 6.64
CA THR A 41 19.45 10.36 5.43
C THR A 41 18.31 9.45 5.86
N ASN A 42 17.17 10.00 6.26
CA ASN A 42 15.94 9.24 6.41
C ASN A 42 15.40 9.07 4.99
N GLY A 43 15.74 7.96 4.35
CA GLY A 43 15.22 7.63 3.02
C GLY A 43 13.70 7.67 3.04
N CYS A 44 13.09 8.27 2.03
CA CYS A 44 11.66 8.18 1.78
C CYS A 44 11.44 7.87 0.30
N ALA A 45 10.36 7.18 0.00
CA ALA A 45 9.84 7.03 -1.35
C ALA A 45 8.50 7.75 -1.43
N VAL A 46 8.25 8.38 -2.58
CA VAL A 46 6.99 9.07 -2.83
C VAL A 46 6.46 8.59 -4.16
N GLU A 47 5.26 8.04 -4.14
CA GLU A 47 4.50 7.73 -5.35
C GLU A 47 3.45 8.82 -5.55
N TYR A 48 3.46 9.43 -6.74
CA TYR A 48 2.49 10.46 -7.13
C TYR A 48 1.76 9.97 -8.37
N GLN A 49 0.44 9.82 -8.26
CA GLN A 49 -0.39 9.33 -9.35
C GLN A 49 -1.49 10.34 -9.68
N VAL A 50 -1.61 10.71 -10.95
CA VAL A 50 -2.82 11.41 -11.45
C VAL A 50 -3.89 10.36 -11.68
N THR A 51 -4.91 10.31 -10.82
CA THR A 51 -5.96 9.27 -10.84
C THR A 51 -7.11 9.59 -11.77
N ALA A 52 -7.37 10.87 -12.02
CA ALA A 52 -8.34 11.32 -13.01
C ALA A 52 -7.90 12.68 -13.58
N GLN A 53 -8.16 12.93 -14.86
CA GLN A 53 -7.87 14.21 -15.50
C GLN A 53 -8.97 14.59 -16.49
N TRP A 54 -9.37 15.86 -16.47
CA TRP A 54 -10.37 16.46 -17.35
C TRP A 54 -9.91 17.85 -17.81
N PRO A 55 -10.61 18.50 -18.76
CA PRO A 55 -10.25 19.85 -19.19
C PRO A 55 -10.20 20.83 -18.02
N GLY A 56 -8.99 21.30 -17.70
CA GLY A 56 -8.73 22.29 -16.63
C GLY A 56 -8.57 21.71 -15.22
N GLY A 57 -8.68 20.40 -15.01
CA GLY A 57 -8.56 19.82 -13.66
C GLY A 57 -8.10 18.36 -13.61
N PHE A 58 -7.68 17.94 -12.44
CA PHE A 58 -7.24 16.58 -12.17
C PHE A 58 -7.43 16.21 -10.69
N ASN A 59 -7.45 14.91 -10.40
CA ASN A 59 -7.24 14.36 -9.07
C ASN A 59 -5.89 13.66 -9.04
N ALA A 60 -5.20 13.75 -7.91
CA ALA A 60 -3.96 13.04 -7.67
C ALA A 60 -3.95 12.41 -6.27
N ASP A 61 -3.36 11.23 -6.20
CA ASP A 61 -3.05 10.53 -4.96
C ASP A 61 -1.52 10.52 -4.75
N VAL A 62 -1.13 10.64 -3.49
CA VAL A 62 0.26 10.69 -3.06
C VAL A 62 0.45 9.70 -1.91
N GLU A 63 1.34 8.73 -2.12
CA GLU A 63 1.82 7.84 -1.08
C GLU A 63 3.23 8.27 -0.65
N VAL A 64 3.47 8.32 0.66
CA VAL A 64 4.78 8.61 1.24
C VAL A 64 5.20 7.44 2.12
N ALA A 65 6.22 6.71 1.70
CA ALA A 65 6.83 5.63 2.46
C ALA A 65 8.06 6.13 3.22
N ASN A 66 8.16 5.79 4.50
CA ASN A 66 9.34 6.06 5.31
C ASN A 66 10.30 4.87 5.27
N LEU A 67 11.38 5.02 4.50
CA LEU A 67 12.45 4.03 4.40
C LEU A 67 13.58 4.28 5.42
N GLY A 68 13.41 5.27 6.30
CA GLY A 68 14.32 5.59 7.39
C GLY A 68 14.10 4.69 8.60
N ALA A 69 15.13 4.60 9.44
CA ALA A 69 15.11 3.79 10.67
C ALA A 69 14.32 4.43 11.83
N ALA A 70 13.88 5.69 11.69
CA ALA A 70 13.17 6.44 12.73
C ALA A 70 11.76 6.85 12.26
N ALA A 71 10.82 6.90 13.19
CA ALA A 71 9.48 7.41 12.89
C ALA A 71 9.51 8.92 12.60
N VAL A 72 8.65 9.36 11.69
CA VAL A 72 8.43 10.77 11.35
C VAL A 72 7.09 11.21 11.94
N GLU A 73 7.11 12.20 12.83
CA GLU A 73 5.89 12.68 13.51
C GLU A 73 6.00 14.16 13.94
N PRO A 74 5.16 15.08 13.40
CA PRO A 74 4.32 14.89 12.23
C PRO A 74 5.16 14.81 10.95
N TRP A 75 4.64 14.13 9.93
CA TRP A 75 5.19 14.23 8.58
C TRP A 75 4.74 15.52 7.87
N ARG A 76 5.64 16.06 7.04
CA ARG A 76 5.44 17.19 6.15
C ARG A 76 6.11 16.87 4.82
N LEU A 77 5.31 16.74 3.78
CA LEU A 77 5.77 16.51 2.42
C LEU A 77 5.75 17.82 1.63
N GLU A 78 6.80 18.05 0.84
CA GLU A 78 6.89 19.21 -0.04
C GLU A 78 7.33 18.82 -1.44
N TRP A 79 6.83 19.55 -2.44
CA TRP A 79 7.24 19.44 -3.85
C TRP A 79 6.93 20.72 -4.60
N ASP A 80 7.47 20.83 -5.83
CA ASP A 80 7.17 21.93 -6.74
C ASP A 80 6.43 21.44 -7.99
N PHE A 81 5.39 22.16 -8.39
CA PHE A 81 4.70 21.93 -9.66
C PHE A 81 5.41 22.59 -10.83
N ALA A 82 5.56 21.87 -11.95
CA ALA A 82 6.30 22.34 -13.12
C ALA A 82 5.47 23.16 -14.12
N ASN A 83 4.15 23.01 -14.15
CA ASN A 83 3.30 23.54 -15.22
C ASN A 83 2.17 24.45 -14.70
N GLY A 84 2.40 25.12 -13.57
CA GLY A 84 1.44 26.08 -13.00
C GLY A 84 0.18 25.41 -12.44
N GLN A 85 0.26 24.13 -12.08
CA GLN A 85 -0.84 23.45 -11.40
C GLN A 85 -1.16 24.12 -10.04
N LYS A 86 -2.43 24.06 -9.64
CA LYS A 86 -2.89 24.58 -8.35
C LYS A 86 -3.69 23.54 -7.58
N VAL A 87 -3.36 23.32 -6.31
CA VAL A 87 -4.19 22.50 -5.42
C VAL A 87 -5.47 23.29 -5.09
N THR A 88 -6.64 22.67 -5.21
CA THR A 88 -7.92 23.30 -4.90
C THR A 88 -8.60 22.71 -3.66
N ASN A 89 -8.53 21.39 -3.50
CA ASN A 89 -9.06 20.69 -2.33
C ASN A 89 -8.18 19.48 -2.01
N ALA A 90 -8.04 19.12 -0.74
CA ALA A 90 -7.25 17.96 -0.32
C ALA A 90 -7.99 17.16 0.76
N TRP A 91 -7.72 15.87 0.82
CA TRP A 91 -8.23 14.95 1.83
C TRP A 91 -7.09 14.15 2.44
N ASN A 92 -7.25 13.72 3.69
CA ASN A 92 -6.23 13.01 4.47
C ASN A 92 -4.92 13.78 4.67
N THR A 93 -4.91 15.09 4.36
CA THR A 93 -3.80 16.02 4.53
C THR A 93 -4.33 17.44 4.63
N THR A 94 -3.54 18.36 5.18
CA THR A 94 -3.72 19.80 4.96
C THR A 94 -2.69 20.29 3.96
N ALA A 95 -3.14 20.61 2.74
CA ALA A 95 -2.28 21.12 1.68
C ALA A 95 -2.33 22.65 1.58
N THR A 96 -1.16 23.27 1.50
CA THR A 96 -1.00 24.71 1.23
C THR A 96 -0.06 24.91 0.04
N GLN A 97 -0.24 26.00 -0.70
CA GLN A 97 0.57 26.25 -1.89
C GLN A 97 0.96 27.73 -1.99
N SER A 98 2.25 27.98 -2.27
CA SER A 98 2.79 29.30 -2.58
C SER A 98 3.56 29.25 -3.90
N GLY A 99 3.08 29.98 -4.91
CA GLY A 99 3.65 29.87 -6.26
C GLY A 99 3.53 28.44 -6.80
N ALA A 100 4.66 27.81 -7.13
CA ALA A 100 4.74 26.41 -7.55
C ALA A 100 4.86 25.43 -6.37
N HIS A 101 5.26 25.92 -5.20
CA HIS A 101 5.63 25.09 -4.05
C HIS A 101 4.41 24.65 -3.25
N VAL A 102 4.26 23.35 -3.06
CA VAL A 102 3.19 22.74 -2.26
C VAL A 102 3.78 22.18 -0.97
N THR A 103 3.08 22.40 0.15
CA THR A 103 3.35 21.78 1.44
C THR A 103 2.10 21.03 1.88
N ALA A 104 2.22 19.70 2.02
CA ALA A 104 1.21 18.81 2.58
C ALA A 104 1.64 18.40 4.00
N VAL A 105 0.78 18.62 5.00
CA VAL A 105 1.05 18.24 6.39
C VAL A 105 0.02 17.24 6.91
N ALA A 106 0.46 16.37 7.79
CA ALA A 106 -0.39 15.39 8.43
C ALA A 106 -1.61 16.00 9.14
N VAL A 107 -2.72 15.25 9.11
CA VAL A 107 -3.91 15.50 9.92
C VAL A 107 -3.86 14.64 11.18
N ASP A 108 -4.69 14.94 12.18
CA ASP A 108 -4.58 14.38 13.55
C ASP A 108 -4.43 12.86 13.62
N TYR A 109 -5.13 12.11 12.79
CA TYR A 109 -5.13 10.65 12.85
C TYR A 109 -3.94 9.99 12.12
N ASN A 110 -3.21 10.70 11.25
CA ASN A 110 -2.12 10.13 10.45
C ASN A 110 -0.76 10.80 10.69
N LYS A 111 -0.58 11.51 11.81
CA LYS A 111 0.66 12.25 12.12
C LYS A 111 1.92 11.39 12.15
N ARG A 112 1.80 10.16 12.64
CA ARG A 112 2.94 9.27 12.87
C ARG A 112 3.17 8.34 11.69
N LEU A 113 4.30 8.50 11.03
CA LEU A 113 4.78 7.62 9.96
C LEU A 113 5.97 6.79 10.48
N ALA A 114 5.70 5.56 10.90
CA ALA A 114 6.71 4.64 11.44
C ALA A 114 7.77 4.25 10.39
N PRO A 115 8.94 3.72 10.80
CA PRO A 115 9.86 3.05 9.88
C PRO A 115 9.14 1.98 9.07
N SER A 116 9.42 1.91 7.77
CA SER A 116 8.81 0.98 6.79
C SER A 116 7.29 1.10 6.64
N ALA A 117 6.65 2.13 7.20
CA ALA A 117 5.24 2.40 6.99
C ALA A 117 5.03 3.44 5.88
N SER A 118 3.80 3.49 5.37
CA SER A 118 3.34 4.47 4.39
C SER A 118 2.19 5.32 4.95
N VAL A 119 2.05 6.55 4.45
CA VAL A 119 0.81 7.33 4.52
C VAL A 119 0.32 7.66 3.12
N ASN A 120 -0.99 7.70 2.93
CA ASN A 120 -1.61 8.12 1.69
C ASN A 120 -2.50 9.36 1.91
N PHE A 121 -2.46 10.28 0.97
CA PHE A 121 -3.40 11.39 0.87
C PHE A 121 -3.67 11.73 -0.59
N GLY A 122 -4.75 12.48 -0.85
CA GLY A 122 -5.06 12.92 -2.20
C GLY A 122 -5.53 14.36 -2.26
N PHE A 123 -5.59 14.89 -3.49
CA PHE A 123 -6.06 16.24 -3.75
C PHE A 123 -6.63 16.40 -5.16
N SER A 124 -7.56 17.35 -5.29
CA SER A 124 -7.97 17.92 -6.57
C SER A 124 -7.11 19.12 -6.90
N GLY A 125 -6.78 19.29 -8.18
CA GLY A 125 -6.04 20.44 -8.67
C GLY A 125 -6.53 20.94 -10.02
N THR A 126 -6.14 22.17 -10.36
CA THR A 126 -6.32 22.76 -11.69
C THR A 126 -5.00 22.80 -12.44
N THR A 127 -5.08 22.76 -13.77
CA THR A 127 -3.94 23.00 -14.66
C THR A 127 -4.29 24.13 -15.62
N SER A 128 -3.37 25.07 -15.80
CA SER A 128 -3.53 26.24 -16.69
C SER A 128 -2.80 26.08 -18.04
N GLY A 129 -2.05 24.98 -18.21
CA GLY A 129 -1.31 24.66 -19.43
C GLY A 129 -1.88 23.47 -20.19
N SER A 130 -1.33 23.19 -21.37
CA SER A 130 -1.64 21.99 -22.17
C SER A 130 -1.00 20.70 -21.64
N SER A 131 -0.24 20.77 -20.54
CA SER A 131 0.43 19.61 -19.92
C SER A 131 0.27 19.62 -18.40
N ASN A 132 0.16 18.43 -17.82
CA ASN A 132 0.06 18.19 -16.38
C ASN A 132 1.22 17.26 -15.96
N ALA A 133 2.45 17.76 -15.93
CA ALA A 133 3.59 16.93 -15.57
C ALA A 133 3.56 16.56 -14.09
N THR A 134 3.86 15.31 -13.79
CA THR A 134 4.00 14.80 -12.42
C THR A 134 5.27 15.37 -11.78
N PRO A 135 5.23 15.78 -10.49
CA PRO A 135 6.44 16.15 -9.77
C PRO A 135 7.38 14.95 -9.61
N THR A 136 8.69 15.19 -9.69
CA THR A 136 9.72 14.14 -9.61
C THR A 136 10.68 14.32 -8.43
N SER A 137 10.52 15.40 -7.66
CA SER A 137 11.34 15.68 -6.48
C SER A 137 10.45 16.05 -5.32
N PHE A 138 10.65 15.34 -4.21
CA PHE A 138 9.91 15.51 -2.97
C PHE A 138 10.86 15.60 -1.78
N THR A 139 10.46 16.34 -0.75
CA THR A 139 11.14 16.33 0.54
C THR A 139 10.19 15.99 1.67
N LEU A 140 10.59 15.07 2.54
CA LEU A 140 9.90 14.70 3.78
C LEU A 140 10.63 15.34 4.96
N ASN A 141 9.98 16.27 5.67
CA ASN A 141 10.57 17.06 6.76
C ASN A 141 11.92 17.71 6.37
N GLY A 142 12.04 18.17 5.12
CA GLY A 142 13.26 18.77 4.58
C GLY A 142 14.33 17.79 4.09
N VAL A 143 14.11 16.48 4.19
CA VAL A 143 15.01 15.44 3.65
C VAL A 143 14.51 15.00 2.28
N GLN A 144 15.40 14.94 1.29
CA GLN A 144 15.04 14.51 -0.07
C GLN A 144 14.64 13.03 -0.11
N CYS A 145 13.50 12.73 -0.74
CA CYS A 145 13.08 11.36 -1.02
C CYS A 145 13.81 10.83 -2.26
N THR A 146 14.70 9.87 -2.06
CA THR A 146 15.51 9.27 -3.13
C THR A 146 15.05 7.87 -3.52
N GLY A 147 14.08 7.26 -2.81
CA GLY A 147 13.61 5.91 -3.07
C GLY A 147 14.54 4.78 -2.57
N ASP A 148 15.74 5.11 -2.10
CA ASP A 148 16.71 4.15 -1.57
C ASP A 148 16.57 4.01 -0.04
N ALA A 149 16.49 2.77 0.44
CA ALA A 149 16.59 2.46 1.86
C ALA A 149 18.01 2.72 2.38
N VAL A 150 18.13 3.17 3.63
CA VAL A 150 19.43 3.49 4.25
C VAL A 150 20.21 2.20 4.52
N PRO A 151 21.49 2.07 4.12
CA PRO A 151 22.30 0.93 4.52
C PRO A 151 22.56 0.98 6.04
N THR A 152 22.02 0.01 6.77
CA THR A 152 22.24 -0.15 8.21
C THR A 152 23.63 -0.76 8.43
N SER A 153 24.55 -0.04 9.08
CA SER A 153 25.87 -0.57 9.43
C SER A 153 25.76 -1.59 10.58
N ALA A 154 26.01 -2.86 10.29
CA ALA A 154 25.99 -3.95 11.27
C ALA A 154 27.11 -3.83 12.33
N PRO A 155 26.86 -4.15 13.63
CA PRO A 155 27.90 -4.32 14.64
C PRO A 155 28.77 -5.58 14.38
N PRO A 156 30.03 -5.62 14.87
CA PRO A 156 30.96 -6.69 14.52
C PRO A 156 30.60 -8.03 15.16
N THR A 157 30.73 -9.08 14.35
CA THR A 157 30.56 -10.50 14.63
C THR A 157 31.55 -11.00 15.68
N THR A 158 31.07 -11.70 16.71
CA THR A 158 31.85 -12.66 17.48
C THR A 158 31.20 -14.03 17.36
N ALA A 159 32.02 -15.04 17.13
CA ALA A 159 31.68 -16.35 16.59
C ALA A 159 30.70 -17.19 17.45
N THR A 160 29.98 -18.04 16.72
CA THR A 160 29.07 -19.11 17.13
C THR A 160 29.68 -20.10 18.12
N PRO A 161 28.83 -20.78 18.90
CA PRO A 161 28.76 -22.23 18.73
C PRO A 161 27.36 -22.73 18.42
N THR A 162 27.36 -23.73 17.55
CA THR A 162 26.27 -24.53 16.99
C THR A 162 25.25 -25.02 18.03
N GLU A 163 23.97 -24.73 17.79
CA GLU A 163 22.84 -25.57 18.23
C GLU A 163 21.71 -25.50 17.17
N GLY A 164 21.02 -26.63 16.94
CA GLY A 164 20.08 -26.86 15.84
C GLY A 164 18.74 -26.12 15.95
N PRO A 165 17.81 -26.31 14.98
CA PRO A 165 16.64 -25.48 14.83
C PRO A 165 15.62 -25.80 15.94
N THR A 166 15.46 -24.88 16.88
CA THR A 166 14.28 -24.81 17.74
C THR A 166 13.42 -23.64 17.28
N GLY A 167 12.16 -23.95 16.96
CA GLY A 167 11.16 -23.04 16.41
C GLY A 167 11.05 -21.73 17.18
N GLY A 168 10.94 -20.64 16.42
CA GLY A 168 10.68 -19.30 16.94
C GLY A 168 9.18 -19.12 17.19
N THR A 169 8.75 -19.34 18.41
CA THR A 169 7.38 -19.10 18.93
C THR A 169 7.11 -17.60 19.16
N GLY A 170 7.33 -16.75 18.16
CA GLY A 170 7.23 -15.29 18.30
C GLY A 170 6.29 -14.59 17.31
N GLN A 171 5.92 -15.24 16.20
CA GLN A 171 4.97 -14.74 15.20
C GLN A 171 3.62 -15.50 15.23
N ASP A 172 3.48 -16.48 16.13
CA ASP A 172 2.34 -17.41 16.18
C ASP A 172 1.20 -16.95 17.11
N GLU A 173 1.35 -15.83 17.83
CA GLU A 173 0.34 -15.34 18.76
C GLU A 173 -0.45 -14.16 18.17
N TRP A 174 -1.78 -14.26 18.22
CA TRP A 174 -2.68 -13.17 17.87
C TRP A 174 -2.41 -11.94 18.75
N ASN A 175 -1.71 -10.95 18.19
CA ASN A 175 -1.29 -9.75 18.89
C ASN A 175 -1.35 -8.51 17.98
N PRO A 176 -2.56 -8.11 17.51
CA PRO A 176 -2.71 -6.88 16.75
C PRO A 176 -2.37 -5.65 17.60
N PRO A 177 -1.96 -4.52 16.98
CA PRO A 177 -1.86 -3.24 17.67
C PRO A 177 -3.14 -2.93 18.45
N ALA A 178 -3.00 -2.37 19.66
CA ALA A 178 -4.12 -2.19 20.59
C ALA A 178 -5.29 -1.39 19.99
N ASN A 179 -5.01 -0.44 19.10
CA ASN A 179 -6.02 0.35 18.40
C ASN A 179 -6.74 -0.41 17.28
N LEU A 180 -6.27 -1.60 16.89
CA LEU A 180 -6.89 -2.46 15.89
C LEU A 180 -7.72 -3.60 16.52
N VAL A 181 -7.46 -3.97 17.78
CA VAL A 181 -8.17 -5.07 18.47
C VAL A 181 -9.69 -4.92 18.41
N GLN A 182 -10.22 -3.76 18.83
CA GLN A 182 -11.66 -3.51 18.82
C GLN A 182 -12.26 -3.55 17.42
N PRO A 183 -11.76 -2.76 16.43
CA PRO A 183 -12.36 -2.76 15.10
C PRO A 183 -12.21 -4.10 14.37
N LEU A 184 -11.15 -4.90 14.61
CA LEU A 184 -11.05 -6.26 14.06
C LEU A 184 -12.17 -7.17 14.60
N ASN A 185 -12.44 -7.11 15.91
CA ASN A 185 -13.55 -7.86 16.49
C ASN A 185 -14.92 -7.41 15.95
N GLU A 186 -15.10 -6.12 15.67
CA GLU A 186 -16.33 -5.59 15.04
C GLU A 186 -16.50 -6.11 13.61
N VAL A 187 -15.41 -6.14 12.82
CA VAL A 187 -15.39 -6.75 11.48
C VAL A 187 -15.73 -8.23 11.55
N TRP A 188 -15.07 -9.00 12.42
CA TRP A 188 -15.35 -10.43 12.52
C TRP A 188 -16.79 -10.72 12.94
N ALA A 189 -17.33 -9.97 13.90
CA ALA A 189 -18.72 -10.12 14.31
C ALA A 189 -19.70 -9.80 13.17
N HIS A 190 -19.39 -8.79 12.34
CA HIS A 190 -20.20 -8.47 11.17
C HIS A 190 -20.12 -9.56 10.09
N VAL A 191 -18.91 -10.10 9.85
CA VAL A 191 -18.68 -11.23 8.95
C VAL A 191 -19.50 -12.45 9.36
N GLU A 192 -19.50 -12.80 10.65
CA GLU A 192 -20.25 -13.95 11.19
C GLU A 192 -21.76 -13.80 11.03
N ASP A 193 -22.28 -12.57 11.07
CA ASP A 193 -23.71 -12.30 10.87
C ASP A 193 -24.10 -12.27 9.38
N THR A 194 -23.18 -11.84 8.52
CA THR A 194 -23.45 -11.56 7.11
C THR A 194 -23.22 -12.76 6.19
N TYR A 195 -22.14 -13.52 6.39
CA TYR A 195 -21.69 -14.54 5.44
C TYR A 195 -21.93 -15.97 5.93
N ASP A 196 -22.29 -16.86 5.00
CA ASP A 196 -22.25 -18.30 5.28
C ASP A 196 -20.79 -18.76 5.30
N LEU A 197 -20.24 -18.86 6.50
CA LEU A 197 -18.89 -19.36 6.67
C LEU A 197 -18.73 -20.80 6.14
N ASN A 198 -19.79 -21.60 5.94
CA ASN A 198 -19.65 -22.93 5.35
C ASN A 198 -19.44 -22.93 3.84
N PHE A 199 -19.56 -21.78 3.17
CA PHE A 199 -19.25 -21.61 1.76
C PHE A 199 -17.81 -22.06 1.46
N ARG A 200 -17.63 -22.79 0.35
CA ARG A 200 -16.38 -23.52 0.01
C ARG A 200 -15.68 -23.02 -1.25
N ASN A 201 -15.96 -21.78 -1.64
CA ASN A 201 -15.36 -21.20 -2.83
C ASN A 201 -14.72 -19.83 -2.59
N PHE A 202 -14.57 -19.37 -1.34
CA PHE A 202 -13.73 -18.20 -1.09
C PHE A 202 -12.29 -18.46 -1.57
N GLY A 203 -11.54 -17.41 -1.88
CA GLY A 203 -10.14 -17.49 -2.32
C GLY A 203 -9.28 -18.37 -1.41
N TRP A 204 -9.58 -18.39 -0.11
CA TRP A 204 -8.99 -19.33 0.85
C TRP A 204 -9.15 -20.80 0.44
N ASP A 205 -10.38 -21.22 0.11
CA ASP A 205 -10.67 -22.59 -0.33
C ASP A 205 -10.03 -22.89 -1.70
N GLN A 206 -9.91 -21.88 -2.56
CA GLN A 206 -9.29 -22.01 -3.88
C GLN A 206 -7.80 -22.29 -3.75
N VAL A 207 -7.08 -21.42 -3.04
CA VAL A 207 -5.64 -21.54 -2.80
C VAL A 207 -5.32 -22.85 -2.07
N MET A 208 -6.16 -23.27 -1.12
CA MET A 208 -5.96 -24.54 -0.42
C MET A 208 -6.21 -25.75 -1.31
N ALA A 209 -7.25 -25.72 -2.15
CA ALA A 209 -7.58 -26.84 -3.03
C ALA A 209 -6.54 -27.08 -4.13
N THR A 210 -5.86 -26.04 -4.57
CA THR A 210 -4.80 -26.09 -5.59
C THR A 210 -3.40 -26.29 -5.01
N GLY A 211 -3.24 -26.14 -3.70
CA GLY A 211 -1.94 -26.25 -3.04
C GLY A 211 -1.04 -25.04 -3.28
N GLY A 212 -1.60 -23.83 -3.29
CA GLY A 212 -0.83 -22.58 -3.40
C GLY A 212 -0.84 -21.94 -4.78
N THR A 213 -1.84 -22.26 -5.62
CA THR A 213 -1.95 -21.69 -6.98
C THR A 213 -3.34 -21.09 -7.21
N VAL A 214 -3.45 -20.03 -8.01
CA VAL A 214 -4.73 -19.52 -8.49
C VAL A 214 -4.65 -19.36 -10.00
N ASN A 215 -5.56 -20.03 -10.70
CA ASN A 215 -5.66 -19.95 -12.15
C ASN A 215 -6.75 -18.94 -12.55
N TYR A 216 -6.38 -18.00 -13.41
CA TYR A 216 -7.25 -16.98 -13.98
C TYR A 216 -7.68 -17.33 -15.39
N CYS A 217 -8.93 -17.02 -15.72
CA CYS A 217 -9.36 -16.83 -17.09
C CYS A 217 -9.77 -15.37 -17.34
N VAL A 218 -9.18 -14.74 -18.36
CA VAL A 218 -9.47 -13.34 -18.69
C VAL A 218 -10.63 -13.27 -19.68
N ARG A 219 -11.69 -12.55 -19.31
CA ARG A 219 -12.81 -12.23 -20.17
C ARG A 219 -12.62 -10.83 -20.75
N TRP A 220 -12.15 -10.77 -21.99
CA TRP A 220 -11.86 -9.53 -22.72
C TRP A 220 -13.13 -8.99 -23.40
N ASP A 221 -13.94 -8.24 -22.66
CA ASP A 221 -15.16 -7.60 -23.16
C ASP A 221 -14.85 -6.18 -23.66
N SER A 222 -14.04 -6.10 -24.71
CA SER A 222 -13.62 -4.85 -25.34
C SER A 222 -13.44 -5.01 -26.84
N GLN A 223 -13.71 -3.95 -27.58
CA GLN A 223 -13.47 -3.84 -29.01
C GLN A 223 -12.01 -3.46 -29.32
N ASN A 224 -11.24 -3.07 -28.30
CA ASN A 224 -9.83 -2.76 -28.47
C ASN A 224 -9.04 -4.07 -28.65
N PRO A 225 -8.11 -4.14 -29.62
CA PRO A 225 -7.23 -5.29 -29.73
C PRO A 225 -6.24 -5.33 -28.56
N VAL A 226 -5.85 -6.54 -28.16
CA VAL A 226 -4.88 -6.83 -27.10
C VAL A 226 -3.67 -7.56 -27.69
N THR A 227 -2.48 -7.04 -27.43
CA THR A 227 -1.21 -7.62 -27.90
C THR A 227 -0.75 -8.78 -27.00
N ALA A 228 0.14 -9.65 -27.51
CA ALA A 228 0.83 -10.64 -26.68
C ALA A 228 1.58 -9.99 -25.49
N GLN A 229 2.19 -8.82 -25.71
CA GLN A 229 2.88 -8.08 -24.64
C GLN A 229 1.89 -7.64 -23.55
N THR A 230 0.74 -7.08 -23.93
CA THR A 230 -0.30 -6.65 -22.98
C THR A 230 -0.89 -7.85 -22.24
N ARG A 231 -1.11 -8.98 -22.92
CA ARG A 231 -1.51 -10.25 -22.30
C ARG A 231 -0.54 -10.66 -21.20
N ASP A 232 0.76 -10.67 -21.50
CA ASP A 232 1.80 -11.08 -20.56
C ASP A 232 1.95 -10.07 -19.40
N GLN A 233 1.78 -8.77 -19.67
CA GLN A 233 1.75 -7.73 -18.63
C GLN A 233 0.54 -7.90 -17.68
N ILE A 234 -0.63 -8.26 -18.20
CA ILE A 234 -1.81 -8.55 -17.37
C ILE A 234 -1.52 -9.73 -16.44
N ALA A 235 -0.95 -10.82 -16.96
CA ALA A 235 -0.60 -11.99 -16.15
C ALA A 235 0.42 -11.63 -15.05
N ALA A 236 1.49 -10.92 -15.39
CA ALA A 236 2.49 -10.48 -14.42
C ALA A 236 1.91 -9.52 -13.37
N LYS A 237 0.98 -8.64 -13.78
CA LYS A 237 0.32 -7.72 -12.86
C LYS A 237 -0.58 -8.46 -11.87
N LEU A 238 -1.31 -9.49 -12.29
CA LEU A 238 -2.12 -10.30 -11.38
C LEU A 238 -1.26 -10.95 -10.28
N GLN A 239 -0.10 -11.53 -10.64
CA GLN A 239 0.86 -12.04 -9.65
C GLN A 239 1.31 -10.95 -8.67
N ASP A 240 1.77 -9.80 -9.19
CA ASP A 240 2.23 -8.68 -8.36
C ASP A 240 1.13 -8.16 -7.41
N GLN A 241 -0.12 -8.12 -7.86
CA GLN A 241 -1.23 -7.69 -7.01
C GLN A 241 -1.61 -8.73 -5.94
N TYR A 242 -1.48 -10.03 -6.21
CA TYR A 242 -1.66 -11.09 -5.21
C TYR A 242 -0.58 -11.02 -4.13
N ASN A 243 0.69 -10.85 -4.52
CA ASN A 243 1.81 -10.77 -3.58
C ASN A 243 1.60 -9.63 -2.57
N ARG A 244 1.03 -8.50 -2.99
CA ARG A 244 0.71 -7.38 -2.09
C ARG A 244 -0.24 -7.75 -0.93
N TRP A 245 -1.14 -8.71 -1.13
CA TRP A 245 -2.00 -9.21 -0.05
C TRP A 245 -1.29 -10.28 0.81
N PHE A 246 -0.51 -11.17 0.18
CA PHE A 246 -0.07 -12.41 0.81
C PHE A 246 1.38 -12.45 1.27
N ASP A 247 2.25 -11.54 0.86
CA ASP A 247 3.64 -11.48 1.34
C ASP A 247 3.69 -11.36 2.88
N GLN A 248 2.71 -10.68 3.46
CA GLN A 248 2.57 -10.52 4.92
C GLN A 248 2.05 -11.75 5.67
N MET A 249 1.62 -12.79 4.95
CA MET A 249 1.14 -14.06 5.50
C MET A 249 2.26 -15.10 5.61
N THR A 250 3.36 -14.96 4.84
CA THR A 250 4.46 -15.91 4.84
C THR A 250 5.08 -16.07 6.23
N GLY A 251 5.04 -17.31 6.74
CA GLY A 251 5.52 -17.64 8.08
C GLY A 251 4.63 -17.16 9.24
N TRP A 252 3.44 -16.65 8.96
CA TRP A 252 2.49 -16.18 9.97
C TRP A 252 1.44 -17.24 10.31
N ASN A 253 1.32 -17.60 11.61
CA ASN A 253 0.20 -18.37 12.16
C ASN A 253 -0.15 -19.64 11.35
N GLU A 254 0.87 -20.45 11.04
CA GLU A 254 0.74 -21.71 10.29
C GLU A 254 0.23 -21.55 8.84
N TRP A 255 0.33 -20.37 8.25
CA TRP A 255 0.11 -20.19 6.82
C TRP A 255 1.09 -21.07 6.01
N PRO A 256 0.60 -21.96 5.13
CA PRO A 256 1.43 -23.04 4.58
C PRO A 256 2.18 -22.68 3.29
N PHE A 257 1.97 -21.48 2.75
CA PHE A 257 2.51 -21.09 1.44
C PHE A 257 3.55 -19.98 1.61
N GLU A 258 4.71 -20.14 0.95
CA GLU A 258 5.70 -19.07 0.84
C GLU A 258 5.31 -18.03 -0.20
N GLU A 259 4.60 -18.46 -1.25
CA GLU A 259 4.06 -17.67 -2.34
C GLU A 259 2.75 -18.32 -2.83
N ILE A 260 1.85 -17.52 -3.40
CA ILE A 260 0.70 -18.02 -4.17
C ILE A 260 1.00 -17.80 -5.64
N ASP A 261 1.15 -18.87 -6.41
CA ASP A 261 1.39 -18.79 -7.85
C ASP A 261 0.11 -18.37 -8.59
N VAL A 262 0.15 -17.29 -9.37
CA VAL A 262 -0.98 -16.81 -10.16
C VAL A 262 -0.73 -17.04 -11.64
N ASN A 263 -1.56 -17.88 -12.26
CA ASN A 263 -1.45 -18.20 -13.68
C ASN A 263 -2.63 -17.64 -14.45
N VAL A 264 -2.42 -17.24 -15.71
CA VAL A 264 -3.51 -17.03 -16.66
C VAL A 264 -3.58 -18.22 -17.59
N VAL A 265 -4.65 -19.00 -17.50
CA VAL A 265 -4.81 -20.26 -18.24
C VAL A 265 -5.71 -20.13 -19.46
N GLY A 266 -6.53 -19.07 -19.52
CA GLY A 266 -7.49 -18.89 -20.61
C GLY A 266 -7.84 -17.44 -20.90
N TRP A 267 -8.31 -17.20 -22.11
CA TRP A 267 -8.83 -15.92 -22.59
C TRP A 267 -10.13 -16.10 -23.35
N ALA A 268 -11.15 -15.35 -22.99
CA ALA A 268 -12.41 -15.26 -23.72
C ALA A 268 -12.53 -13.91 -24.44
N ALA A 269 -12.97 -13.92 -25.70
CA ALA A 269 -13.22 -12.71 -26.48
C ALA A 269 -14.40 -12.88 -27.45
N ARG A 270 -14.99 -11.75 -27.88
CA ARG A 270 -16.08 -11.77 -28.88
C ARG A 270 -15.57 -12.19 -30.26
N ASP A 271 -14.37 -11.77 -30.62
CA ASP A 271 -13.75 -12.00 -31.92
C ASP A 271 -12.28 -12.38 -31.73
N ARG A 272 -11.83 -13.41 -32.45
CA ARG A 272 -10.45 -13.90 -32.38
C ARG A 272 -9.43 -12.86 -32.83
N SER A 273 -9.82 -11.96 -33.74
CA SER A 273 -8.98 -10.88 -34.28
C SER A 273 -8.60 -9.83 -33.23
N LEU A 274 -9.33 -9.75 -32.11
CA LEU A 274 -8.96 -8.90 -30.98
C LEU A 274 -7.70 -9.40 -30.26
N LEU A 275 -7.44 -10.71 -30.29
CA LEU A 275 -6.33 -11.33 -29.59
C LEU A 275 -5.11 -11.46 -30.51
N GLN A 276 -4.13 -10.56 -30.41
CA GLN A 276 -3.01 -10.46 -31.36
C GLN A 276 -1.83 -11.38 -31.00
N TRP A 277 -2.13 -12.66 -30.79
CA TRP A 277 -1.16 -13.75 -30.68
C TRP A 277 -1.72 -15.01 -31.35
N SER A 278 -0.89 -16.02 -31.56
CA SER A 278 -1.29 -17.32 -32.13
C SER A 278 -0.60 -18.53 -31.47
N ASP A 279 0.15 -18.29 -30.40
CA ASP A 279 0.69 -19.36 -29.57
C ASP A 279 -0.43 -20.07 -28.78
N ASN A 280 -0.08 -21.22 -28.17
CA ASN A 280 -0.99 -22.02 -27.34
C ASN A 280 -0.65 -21.88 -25.84
N SER A 281 -0.08 -20.75 -25.42
CA SER A 281 0.30 -20.55 -24.01
C SER A 281 -0.93 -20.64 -23.09
N VAL A 282 -2.07 -20.17 -23.58
CA VAL A 282 -3.38 -20.13 -22.92
C VAL A 282 -4.47 -20.68 -23.83
N ASP A 283 -5.54 -21.19 -23.23
CA ASP A 283 -6.71 -21.60 -23.99
C ASP A 283 -7.50 -20.37 -24.46
N VAL A 284 -8.12 -20.44 -25.63
CA VAL A 284 -8.82 -19.30 -26.25
C VAL A 284 -10.27 -19.68 -26.54
N TYR A 285 -11.19 -18.93 -25.93
CA TYR A 285 -12.64 -19.11 -26.04
C TYR A 285 -13.24 -17.94 -26.84
N ILE A 286 -13.89 -18.22 -27.97
CA ILE A 286 -14.40 -17.19 -28.87
C ILE A 286 -15.90 -17.32 -29.08
N GLY A 287 -16.62 -16.21 -28.93
CA GLY A 287 -18.01 -16.08 -29.35
C GLY A 287 -19.06 -16.68 -28.40
N ASP A 288 -18.68 -17.38 -27.32
CA ASP A 288 -19.60 -17.66 -26.22
C ASP A 288 -19.82 -16.37 -25.41
N ILE A 289 -21.05 -15.85 -25.44
CA ILE A 289 -21.42 -14.59 -24.78
C ILE A 289 -22.49 -14.89 -23.73
N ARG A 290 -22.18 -14.59 -22.47
CA ARG A 290 -23.10 -14.74 -21.34
C ARG A 290 -23.03 -13.51 -20.47
N GLU A 291 -24.17 -13.10 -19.92
CA GLU A 291 -24.29 -11.86 -19.14
C GLU A 291 -23.74 -10.62 -19.89
N ASP A 292 -23.91 -10.65 -21.21
CA ASP A 292 -23.36 -9.68 -22.15
C ASP A 292 -21.83 -9.48 -22.06
N ALA A 293 -21.07 -10.56 -21.82
CA ALA A 293 -19.61 -10.56 -21.91
C ALA A 293 -19.09 -11.90 -22.46
N PRO A 294 -17.91 -11.94 -23.11
CA PRO A 294 -17.26 -13.18 -23.53
C PRO A 294 -17.05 -14.11 -22.34
N GLN A 295 -17.35 -15.39 -22.50
CA GLN A 295 -17.35 -16.38 -21.45
C GLN A 295 -16.21 -17.38 -21.64
N CYS A 296 -15.44 -17.64 -20.58
CA CYS A 296 -14.55 -18.79 -20.54
C CYS A 296 -15.36 -20.07 -20.33
N ALA A 297 -14.89 -21.21 -20.85
CA ALA A 297 -15.60 -22.49 -20.72
C ALA A 297 -16.02 -22.78 -19.27
N GLU A 298 -17.33 -22.85 -19.01
CA GLU A 298 -17.85 -23.10 -17.66
C GLU A 298 -17.38 -24.46 -17.13
N GLU A 299 -17.15 -25.42 -18.02
CA GLU A 299 -16.62 -26.74 -17.68
C GLU A 299 -15.21 -26.71 -17.05
N CYS A 300 -14.50 -25.58 -17.21
CA CYS A 300 -13.20 -25.32 -16.63
C CYS A 300 -13.26 -24.42 -15.39
N GLY A 301 -14.40 -23.80 -15.08
CA GLY A 301 -14.50 -22.82 -14.00
C GLY A 301 -14.82 -23.47 -12.66
N ARG A 302 -13.99 -23.22 -11.64
CA ARG A 302 -14.23 -23.69 -10.27
C ARG A 302 -15.56 -23.24 -9.70
N PHE A 303 -15.99 -22.02 -10.01
CA PHE A 303 -17.30 -21.50 -9.61
C PHE A 303 -18.45 -22.48 -9.98
N PHE A 304 -18.35 -23.14 -11.13
CA PHE A 304 -19.31 -24.13 -11.63
C PHE A 304 -19.02 -25.56 -11.16
N HIS A 305 -17.75 -25.86 -10.83
CA HIS A 305 -17.24 -27.19 -10.49
C HIS A 305 -16.51 -27.20 -9.13
N GLN A 306 -17.22 -26.85 -8.07
CA GLN A 306 -16.69 -26.86 -6.70
C GLN A 306 -16.44 -28.29 -6.17
N ASP A 307 -16.93 -29.31 -6.87
CA ASP A 307 -16.61 -30.72 -6.65
C ASP A 307 -15.21 -31.12 -7.14
N GLY A 308 -14.50 -30.21 -7.81
CA GLY A 308 -13.17 -30.43 -8.39
C GLY A 308 -13.21 -31.29 -9.66
N ASN A 309 -14.38 -31.54 -10.25
CA ASN A 309 -14.52 -32.39 -11.41
C ASN A 309 -14.41 -31.59 -12.72
N TYR A 310 -13.18 -31.40 -13.18
CA TYR A 310 -12.87 -30.74 -14.45
C TYR A 310 -12.73 -31.71 -15.62
N SER A 311 -13.37 -32.89 -15.56
CA SER A 311 -13.26 -33.91 -16.63
C SER A 311 -13.83 -33.44 -17.98
N GLN A 312 -14.71 -32.44 -17.95
CA GLN A 312 -15.30 -31.83 -19.15
C GLN A 312 -14.53 -30.58 -19.63
N CYS A 313 -13.54 -30.10 -18.87
CA CYS A 313 -12.71 -28.98 -19.31
C CYS A 313 -11.90 -29.40 -20.55
N PRO A 314 -12.02 -28.71 -21.70
CA PRO A 314 -11.36 -29.12 -22.94
C PRO A 314 -9.83 -29.22 -22.83
N GLY A 315 -9.21 -28.33 -22.04
CA GLY A 315 -7.78 -28.34 -21.74
C GLY A 315 -7.37 -29.30 -20.61
N GLY A 316 -8.33 -30.04 -20.06
CA GLY A 316 -8.17 -30.89 -18.89
C GLY A 316 -8.07 -30.11 -17.58
N ALA A 317 -7.95 -30.84 -16.46
CA ALA A 317 -7.90 -30.24 -15.13
C ALA A 317 -6.74 -29.24 -14.94
N ALA A 318 -5.63 -29.37 -15.66
CA ALA A 318 -4.53 -28.40 -15.59
C ALA A 318 -4.88 -27.03 -16.20
N ARG A 319 -5.99 -26.93 -16.93
CA ARG A 319 -6.48 -25.70 -17.58
C ARG A 319 -7.77 -25.17 -16.94
N HIS A 320 -8.16 -25.73 -15.79
CA HIS A 320 -9.24 -25.14 -14.99
C HIS A 320 -8.83 -23.75 -14.49
N TYR A 321 -9.81 -22.89 -14.23
CA TYR A 321 -9.61 -21.59 -13.62
C TYR A 321 -10.44 -21.45 -12.36
N ASP A 322 -9.87 -20.78 -11.37
CA ASP A 322 -10.48 -20.47 -10.08
C ASP A 322 -11.17 -19.10 -10.12
N GLN A 323 -10.54 -18.15 -10.82
CA GLN A 323 -10.95 -16.76 -10.88
C GLN A 323 -11.19 -16.32 -12.34
N SER A 324 -12.20 -15.49 -12.53
CA SER A 324 -12.47 -14.85 -13.82
C SER A 324 -12.16 -13.36 -13.75
N LEU A 325 -11.22 -12.86 -14.56
CA LEU A 325 -10.97 -11.41 -14.68
C LEU A 325 -11.76 -10.84 -15.86
N TRP A 326 -12.79 -10.07 -15.58
CA TRP A 326 -13.60 -9.41 -16.60
C TRP A 326 -13.09 -7.99 -16.82
N LEU A 327 -12.58 -7.76 -18.03
CA LEU A 327 -12.15 -6.44 -18.47
C LEU A 327 -13.21 -5.89 -19.42
N THR A 328 -14.14 -5.12 -18.85
CA THR A 328 -15.31 -4.58 -19.55
C THR A 328 -15.05 -3.16 -20.03
N GLN A 329 -15.15 -2.93 -21.33
CA GLN A 329 -14.96 -1.62 -21.93
C GLN A 329 -15.98 -0.60 -21.41
N GLY A 330 -15.51 0.57 -20.99
CA GLY A 330 -16.36 1.68 -20.54
C GLY A 330 -17.06 1.47 -19.19
N MET A 331 -16.76 0.38 -18.47
CA MET A 331 -17.25 0.18 -17.11
C MET A 331 -16.52 1.10 -16.14
N GLY A 332 -17.28 1.78 -15.28
CA GLY A 332 -16.77 2.50 -14.11
C GLY A 332 -16.90 1.66 -12.84
N GLY A 333 -15.95 1.79 -11.92
CA GLY A 333 -15.91 1.02 -10.68
C GLY A 333 -15.44 -0.43 -10.88
N GLY A 334 -15.69 -1.26 -9.87
CA GLY A 334 -15.39 -2.68 -9.87
C GLY A 334 -16.49 -3.49 -9.21
N ALA A 335 -16.41 -4.80 -9.39
CA ALA A 335 -17.16 -5.79 -8.63
C ALA A 335 -16.30 -7.06 -8.50
N GLY A 336 -16.38 -7.74 -7.38
CA GLY A 336 -15.53 -8.88 -7.08
C GLY A 336 -16.16 -9.84 -6.11
N GLY A 337 -15.58 -11.03 -6.02
CA GLY A 337 -16.02 -12.06 -5.10
C GLY A 337 -15.33 -13.39 -5.38
N ASP A 338 -16.01 -14.48 -5.02
CA ASP A 338 -15.50 -15.84 -5.15
C ASP A 338 -15.32 -16.29 -6.61
N TRP A 339 -16.02 -15.65 -7.56
CA TRP A 339 -15.99 -15.97 -8.99
C TRP A 339 -14.90 -15.23 -9.77
N GLY A 340 -14.28 -14.19 -9.21
CA GLY A 340 -13.44 -13.29 -9.99
C GLY A 340 -13.55 -11.82 -9.63
N GLN A 341 -13.04 -10.99 -10.52
CA GLN A 341 -13.13 -9.54 -10.47
C GLN A 341 -13.60 -9.01 -11.84
N ARG A 342 -14.37 -7.92 -11.83
CA ARG A 342 -14.83 -7.22 -13.00
C ARG A 342 -14.57 -5.73 -12.85
N MET A 343 -14.01 -5.11 -13.88
CA MET A 343 -13.73 -3.68 -13.88
C MET A 343 -13.54 -3.14 -15.31
N GLY A 344 -13.37 -1.83 -15.40
CA GLY A 344 -13.06 -1.14 -16.65
C GLY A 344 -11.81 -1.68 -17.34
N GLN A 345 -11.94 -2.10 -18.60
CA GLN A 345 -10.79 -2.56 -19.41
C GLN A 345 -9.73 -1.46 -19.54
N GLU A 346 -10.15 -0.23 -19.82
CA GLU A 346 -9.26 0.92 -19.97
C GLU A 346 -8.57 1.29 -18.67
N TYR A 347 -9.28 1.17 -17.55
CA TYR A 347 -8.74 1.41 -16.22
C TYR A 347 -7.62 0.42 -15.89
N PHE A 348 -7.90 -0.89 -16.00
CA PHE A 348 -6.92 -1.93 -15.66
C PHE A 348 -5.68 -1.85 -16.57
N VAL A 349 -5.90 -1.75 -17.88
CA VAL A 349 -4.79 -1.69 -18.85
C VAL A 349 -3.99 -0.40 -18.71
N GLY A 350 -4.66 0.73 -18.45
CA GLY A 350 -4.00 2.01 -18.19
C GLY A 350 -3.12 2.00 -16.93
N ALA A 351 -3.43 1.11 -15.97
CA ALA A 351 -2.71 0.98 -14.70
C ALA A 351 -1.66 -0.15 -14.70
N LEU A 352 -1.39 -0.84 -15.82
CA LEU A 352 -0.42 -1.95 -15.87
C LEU A 352 1.00 -1.57 -15.44
N ASN A 353 1.38 -0.29 -15.63
CA ASN A 353 2.69 0.22 -15.22
C ASN A 353 2.69 0.88 -13.83
N SER A 354 1.53 0.97 -13.18
CA SER A 354 1.44 1.44 -11.80
C SER A 354 1.93 0.35 -10.84
N ALA A 355 2.40 0.73 -9.67
CA ALA A 355 2.74 -0.23 -8.62
C ALA A 355 1.52 -1.11 -8.29
N GLN A 356 0.35 -0.50 -8.24
CA GLN A 356 -0.90 -1.14 -7.84
C GLN A 356 -2.08 -0.71 -8.68
N ILE A 357 -3.09 -1.57 -8.71
CA ILE A 357 -4.39 -1.34 -9.35
C ILE A 357 -5.43 -1.35 -8.23
N HIS A 358 -5.72 -0.17 -7.67
CA HIS A 358 -6.61 0.02 -6.52
C HIS A 358 -7.91 -0.78 -6.62
N ILE A 359 -8.69 -0.62 -7.69
CA ILE A 359 -9.98 -1.32 -7.83
C ILE A 359 -9.75 -2.84 -7.81
N TYR A 360 -8.74 -3.33 -8.52
CA TYR A 360 -8.44 -4.76 -8.51
C TYR A 360 -8.08 -5.28 -7.10
N LEU A 361 -7.26 -4.55 -6.35
CA LEU A 361 -6.88 -4.95 -4.99
C LEU A 361 -8.08 -4.95 -4.03
N HIS A 362 -9.00 -3.99 -4.18
CA HIS A 362 -10.26 -3.96 -3.44
C HIS A 362 -11.13 -5.18 -3.80
N GLU A 363 -11.38 -5.41 -5.09
CA GLU A 363 -12.18 -6.55 -5.54
C GLU A 363 -11.57 -7.91 -5.17
N LEU A 364 -10.23 -7.98 -5.13
CA LEU A 364 -9.50 -9.16 -4.67
C LEU A 364 -9.72 -9.42 -3.18
N GLY A 365 -9.92 -8.38 -2.36
CA GLY A 365 -10.27 -8.56 -0.95
C GLY A 365 -11.60 -9.31 -0.77
N HIS A 366 -12.61 -9.02 -1.60
CA HIS A 366 -13.89 -9.76 -1.60
C HIS A 366 -13.72 -11.23 -2.00
N THR A 367 -12.76 -11.54 -2.86
CA THR A 367 -12.39 -12.94 -3.14
C THR A 367 -12.00 -13.68 -1.86
N PHE A 368 -11.31 -13.02 -0.93
CA PHE A 368 -10.94 -13.57 0.38
C PHE A 368 -11.97 -13.32 1.49
N GLY A 369 -13.20 -12.96 1.11
CA GLY A 369 -14.32 -12.78 2.04
C GLY A 369 -14.28 -11.47 2.82
N LEU A 370 -13.33 -10.56 2.55
CA LEU A 370 -13.29 -9.28 3.24
C LEU A 370 -14.53 -8.45 2.89
N ASP A 371 -15.13 -7.84 3.92
CA ASP A 371 -16.33 -7.02 3.82
C ASP A 371 -16.15 -5.82 2.89
N ASP A 372 -17.27 -5.37 2.34
CA ASP A 372 -17.38 -4.04 1.75
C ASP A 372 -17.96 -3.06 2.77
N PHE A 373 -17.36 -1.88 2.90
CA PHE A 373 -17.64 -0.93 3.98
C PHE A 373 -18.34 0.33 3.47
N TYR A 374 -19.47 0.16 2.78
CA TYR A 374 -20.27 1.29 2.26
C TYR A 374 -21.20 1.92 3.30
N ASP A 375 -21.82 1.11 4.16
CA ASP A 375 -22.89 1.49 5.07
C ASP A 375 -22.48 1.51 6.55
N TRP A 376 -21.28 1.01 6.86
CA TRP A 376 -20.72 1.06 8.19
C TRP A 376 -19.18 1.21 8.16
N THR A 377 -18.59 1.50 9.31
CA THR A 377 -17.13 1.59 9.44
C THR A 377 -16.72 1.16 10.85
N PRO A 378 -15.70 0.31 11.01
CA PRO A 378 -15.20 -0.10 12.32
C PRO A 378 -14.67 1.08 13.15
N THR A 379 -14.81 0.98 14.46
CA THR A 379 -14.46 2.02 15.42
C THR A 379 -13.01 2.48 15.25
N GLY A 380 -12.84 3.78 15.02
CA GLY A 380 -11.53 4.42 14.94
C GLY A 380 -10.75 4.12 13.65
N GLN A 381 -11.36 3.44 12.67
CA GLN A 381 -10.77 3.20 11.35
C GLN A 381 -11.42 4.14 10.33
N CYS A 382 -10.65 4.63 9.37
CA CYS A 382 -11.18 5.55 8.35
C CYS A 382 -10.82 5.19 6.93
N CYS A 383 -9.66 4.56 6.77
CA CYS A 383 -8.90 4.66 5.54
C CYS A 383 -8.16 3.34 5.35
N PHE A 384 -8.77 2.46 4.57
CA PHE A 384 -8.30 1.10 4.29
C PHE A 384 -8.96 0.65 2.98
N ILE A 385 -8.31 -0.21 2.21
CA ILE A 385 -8.69 -0.47 0.83
C ILE A 385 -10.09 -1.04 0.71
N MET A 386 -10.51 -1.87 1.67
CA MET A 386 -11.85 -2.46 1.68
C MET A 386 -12.98 -1.47 1.94
N LYS A 387 -12.66 -0.26 2.40
CA LYS A 387 -13.59 0.86 2.39
C LYS A 387 -13.35 1.66 1.11
N ALA A 388 -14.13 1.34 0.09
CA ALA A 388 -13.96 1.84 -1.28
C ALA A 388 -13.71 3.36 -1.34
N GLY A 389 -12.62 3.74 -2.01
CA GLY A 389 -12.22 5.14 -2.19
C GLY A 389 -11.62 5.82 -0.95
N SER A 390 -11.45 5.12 0.18
CA SER A 390 -10.81 5.67 1.37
C SER A 390 -9.29 5.45 1.42
N SER A 391 -8.81 4.43 0.72
CA SER A 391 -7.38 4.15 0.45
C SER A 391 -7.25 3.57 -0.96
N THR A 392 -6.15 3.85 -1.64
CA THR A 392 -5.83 3.20 -2.91
C THR A 392 -4.88 2.02 -2.76
N THR A 393 -4.22 1.89 -1.60
CA THR A 393 -3.26 0.84 -1.23
C THR A 393 -3.87 -0.06 -0.15
N ILE A 394 -3.37 -1.30 -0.05
CA ILE A 394 -3.57 -2.14 1.14
C ILE A 394 -2.93 -1.44 2.33
N THR A 395 -3.68 -1.30 3.42
CA THR A 395 -3.22 -0.67 4.65
C THR A 395 -2.97 -1.71 5.73
N GLN A 396 -2.35 -1.29 6.84
CA GLN A 396 -2.17 -2.16 8.00
C GLN A 396 -3.50 -2.74 8.50
N PHE A 397 -4.61 -2.00 8.42
CA PHE A 397 -5.89 -2.54 8.87
C PHE A 397 -6.39 -3.65 7.95
N ASP A 398 -6.23 -3.49 6.62
CA ASP A 398 -6.54 -4.53 5.64
C ASP A 398 -5.69 -5.79 5.87
N GLU A 399 -4.40 -5.61 6.12
CA GLU A 399 -3.48 -6.71 6.41
C GLU A 399 -3.94 -7.53 7.63
N TRP A 400 -4.33 -6.83 8.71
CA TRP A 400 -4.83 -7.47 9.92
C TRP A 400 -6.21 -8.08 9.74
N MET A 401 -7.09 -7.53 8.90
CA MET A 401 -8.36 -8.18 8.53
C MET A 401 -8.09 -9.52 7.82
N LEU A 402 -7.16 -9.55 6.86
CA LEU A 402 -6.77 -10.79 6.17
C LEU A 402 -6.21 -11.84 7.14
N ARG A 403 -5.34 -11.41 8.06
CA ARG A 403 -4.82 -12.26 9.15
C ARG A 403 -5.92 -12.79 10.06
N ASP A 404 -6.89 -11.95 10.41
CA ASP A 404 -7.99 -12.35 11.30
C ASP A 404 -8.86 -13.43 10.65
N TRP A 405 -9.18 -13.24 9.37
CA TRP A 405 -9.84 -14.26 8.56
C TRP A 405 -9.09 -15.59 8.58
N TRP A 406 -7.78 -15.59 8.33
CA TRP A 406 -6.97 -16.81 8.41
C TRP A 406 -7.02 -17.43 9.81
N ARG A 407 -6.86 -16.65 10.88
CA ARG A 407 -6.91 -17.13 12.26
C ARG A 407 -8.21 -17.88 12.57
N HIS A 408 -9.33 -17.40 12.05
CA HIS A 408 -10.63 -18.01 12.25
C HIS A 408 -10.89 -19.21 11.33
N LEU A 409 -10.34 -19.21 10.12
CA LEU A 409 -10.58 -20.26 9.14
C LEU A 409 -9.57 -21.40 9.18
N LYS A 410 -8.33 -21.21 9.63
CA LYS A 410 -7.22 -22.16 9.43
C LYS A 410 -7.51 -23.61 9.85
N SER A 411 -8.24 -23.80 10.95
CA SER A 411 -8.64 -25.11 11.47
C SER A 411 -9.47 -25.95 10.49
N ARG A 412 -10.19 -25.29 9.57
CA ARG A 412 -10.90 -25.91 8.45
C ARG A 412 -9.98 -26.72 7.54
N TYR A 413 -8.74 -26.26 7.40
CA TYR A 413 -7.75 -26.81 6.49
C TYR A 413 -6.72 -27.69 7.21
N GLY A 414 -6.92 -27.92 8.51
CA GLY A 414 -6.06 -28.78 9.33
C GLY A 414 -4.84 -28.10 9.95
N TYR A 415 -4.87 -26.77 10.07
CA TYR A 415 -3.87 -25.97 10.76
C TYR A 415 -4.39 -25.48 12.11
#